data_AF-A0A0M2VCX8-F1
#
_entry.id   AF-A0A0M2VCX8-F1
#
_cell.length_a   1.000
_cell.length_b   1.000
_cell.length_c   1.000
_cell.angle_alpha   90.00
_cell.angle_beta   90.00
_cell.angle_gamma   90.00
#
_symmetry.space_group_name_H-M   'P 1'
#
loop_
_entity.id
_entity.type
_entity.pdbx_description
1 polymer ?
#
loop_
_entity_poly.entity_id
_entity_poly.type
_entity_poly.pdbx_seq_one_letter_code
_entity_poly.pdbx_strand_id
1 'polypeptide(L)'
;MNIKANARGFTLIEVLIAAMILFTVVATVSQVYQAAATSSIKASRSVELSGLVPLLADTIQFNLQQADTAQTVTQQGIINDYQFSWTATVTNKAPPPPRYEFESERFVTQDDKFYLWQVQLELLKGDYQQQYEFTALSWQGL
;
A
#
# COMPACT_ATOMS: atom_id res chain seq x y z
N MET A 1 -27.41 -51.85 -52.08
CA MET A 1 -26.09 -51.90 -51.40
C MET A 1 -26.33 -51.49 -49.94
N ASN A 2 -26.33 -52.46 -49.02
CA ASN A 2 -26.81 -52.28 -47.66
C ASN A 2 -25.61 -52.03 -46.73
N ILE A 3 -25.38 -50.77 -46.32
CA ILE A 3 -24.29 -50.41 -45.42
C ILE A 3 -24.72 -50.79 -44.00
N LYS A 4 -24.29 -51.96 -43.52
CA LYS A 4 -24.41 -52.31 -42.11
C LYS A 4 -23.45 -51.45 -41.30
N ALA A 5 -23.95 -50.37 -40.71
CA ALA A 5 -23.22 -49.61 -39.70
C ALA A 5 -23.13 -50.46 -38.42
N ASN A 6 -21.92 -50.87 -38.05
CA ASN A 6 -21.66 -51.64 -36.85
C ASN A 6 -21.60 -50.67 -35.66
N ALA A 7 -22.76 -50.32 -35.10
CA ALA A 7 -22.85 -49.45 -33.93
C ALA A 7 -22.41 -50.22 -32.67
N ARG A 8 -21.10 -50.21 -32.38
CA ARG A 8 -20.57 -50.67 -31.08
C ARG A 8 -20.87 -49.58 -30.05
N GLY A 9 -21.71 -49.89 -29.06
CA GLY A 9 -21.96 -49.00 -27.93
C GLY A 9 -20.69 -48.82 -27.08
N PHE A 10 -20.58 -47.65 -26.44
CA PHE A 10 -19.47 -47.36 -25.51
C PHE A 10 -19.47 -48.34 -24.33
N THR A 11 -18.29 -48.77 -23.92
CA THR A 11 -18.14 -49.57 -22.71
C THR A 11 -18.33 -48.70 -21.48
N LEU A 12 -18.80 -49.31 -20.38
CA LEU A 12 -18.94 -48.63 -19.09
C LEU A 12 -17.63 -47.97 -18.65
N ILE A 13 -16.49 -48.63 -18.91
CA ILE A 13 -15.17 -48.14 -18.51
C ILE A 13 -14.74 -46.91 -19.32
N GLU A 14 -15.06 -46.84 -20.62
CA GLU A 14 -14.78 -45.65 -21.44
C GLU A 14 -15.56 -44.43 -20.95
N VAL A 15 -16.84 -44.60 -20.62
CA VAL A 15 -17.67 -43.52 -20.07
C VAL A 15 -17.13 -43.05 -18.72
N LEU A 16 -16.68 -43.98 -17.88
CA LEU A 16 -16.13 -43.68 -16.56
C LEU A 16 -14.79 -42.94 -16.66
N ILE A 17 -13.91 -43.35 -17.58
CA ILE A 17 -12.65 -42.66 -17.86
C ILE A 17 -12.92 -41.26 -18.42
N ALA A 18 -13.84 -41.12 -19.38
CA ALA A 18 -14.19 -39.83 -19.95
C ALA A 18 -14.74 -38.86 -18.88
N ALA A 19 -15.60 -39.35 -18.00
CA ALA A 19 -16.12 -38.57 -16.87
C ALA A 19 -15.00 -38.17 -15.90
N MET A 20 -14.10 -39.09 -15.55
CA MET A 20 -12.96 -38.82 -14.67
C MET A 20 -12.04 -37.73 -15.26
N ILE A 21 -11.73 -37.80 -16.56
CA ILE A 21 -10.92 -36.79 -17.24
C ILE A 21 -11.64 -35.45 -17.22
N LEU A 22 -12.93 -35.42 -17.57
CA LEU A 22 -13.73 -34.20 -17.57
C LEU A 22 -13.75 -33.53 -16.19
N PHE A 23 -14.01 -34.29 -15.12
CA PHE A 23 -14.00 -33.75 -13.76
C PHE A 23 -12.62 -33.22 -13.37
N THR A 24 -11.56 -33.93 -13.72
CA THR A 24 -10.19 -33.48 -13.46
C THR A 24 -9.90 -32.15 -14.15
N VAL A 25 -10.24 -32.05 -15.45
CA VAL A 25 -10.04 -30.82 -16.23
C VAL A 25 -10.84 -29.66 -15.65
N VAL A 26 -12.11 -29.86 -15.32
CA VAL A 26 -12.95 -28.81 -14.73
C VAL A 26 -12.41 -28.35 -13.38
N ALA A 27 -11.98 -29.28 -12.53
CA ALA A 27 -11.36 -28.95 -11.24
C ALA A 27 -10.08 -28.12 -11.42
N THR A 28 -9.19 -28.55 -12.32
CA THR A 28 -7.94 -27.83 -12.60
C THR A 28 -8.21 -26.43 -13.17
N VAL A 29 -9.11 -26.30 -14.14
CA VAL A 29 -9.46 -24.99 -14.72
C VAL A 29 -10.07 -24.07 -13.66
N SER A 30 -10.91 -24.59 -12.76
CA SER A 30 -11.47 -23.80 -11.65
C SER A 30 -10.38 -23.24 -10.73
N GLN A 31 -9.39 -24.06 -10.38
CA GLN A 31 -8.25 -23.61 -9.57
C GLN A 31 -7.41 -22.56 -10.29
N VAL A 32 -7.12 -22.77 -11.57
CA VAL A 32 -6.38 -21.79 -12.40
C VAL A 32 -7.13 -20.47 -12.47
N TYR A 33 -8.45 -20.50 -12.66
CA TYR A 33 -9.28 -19.31 -12.68
C TYR A 33 -9.24 -18.55 -11.34
N GLN A 34 -9.39 -19.25 -10.21
CA GLN A 34 -9.31 -18.62 -8.89
C GLN A 34 -7.93 -17.99 -8.62
N ALA A 35 -6.86 -18.67 -9.04
CA ALA A 35 -5.49 -18.16 -8.93
C ALA A 35 -5.29 -16.91 -9.80
N ALA A 36 -5.79 -16.93 -11.04
CA ALA A 36 -5.73 -15.79 -11.96
C ALA A 36 -6.53 -14.60 -11.42
N ALA A 37 -7.75 -14.82 -10.95
CA ALA A 37 -8.60 -13.77 -10.38
C ALA A 37 -7.94 -13.12 -9.16
N THR A 38 -7.40 -13.93 -8.24
CA THR A 38 -6.68 -13.43 -7.05
C THR A 38 -5.44 -12.64 -7.44
N SER A 39 -4.68 -13.11 -8.43
CA SER A 39 -3.49 -12.42 -8.94
C SER A 39 -3.86 -11.08 -9.56
N SER A 40 -4.97 -11.02 -10.30
CA SER A 40 -5.49 -9.77 -10.88
C SER A 40 -5.89 -8.76 -9.81
N ILE A 41 -6.55 -9.21 -8.73
CA ILE A 41 -6.92 -8.33 -7.61
C ILE A 41 -5.67 -7.77 -6.93
N LYS A 42 -4.66 -8.61 -6.68
CA LYS A 42 -3.38 -8.17 -6.09
C LYS A 42 -2.65 -7.18 -6.99
N ALA A 43 -2.62 -7.42 -8.31
CA ALA A 43 -2.00 -6.53 -9.28
C ALA A 43 -2.70 -5.17 -9.34
N SER A 44 -4.04 -5.14 -9.44
CA SER A 44 -4.83 -3.90 -9.41
C SER A 44 -4.53 -3.09 -8.15
N ARG A 45 -4.55 -3.76 -6.99
CA ARG A 45 -4.25 -3.12 -5.71
C ARG A 45 -2.84 -2.55 -5.66
N SER A 46 -1.85 -3.28 -6.20
CA SER A 46 -0.48 -2.78 -6.26
C SER A 46 -0.36 -1.52 -7.10
N VAL A 47 -1.09 -1.43 -8.21
CA VAL A 47 -1.14 -0.23 -9.05
C VAL A 47 -1.82 0.93 -8.31
N GLU A 48 -2.97 0.67 -7.66
CA GLU A 48 -3.68 1.67 -6.84
C GLU A 48 -2.78 2.25 -5.73
N LEU A 49 -2.11 1.38 -4.98
CA LEU A 49 -1.23 1.77 -3.87
C LEU A 49 0.04 2.50 -4.34
N SER A 50 0.57 2.15 -5.52
CA SER A 50 1.76 2.81 -6.08
C SER A 50 1.52 4.29 -6.37
N GLY A 51 0.27 4.69 -6.64
CA GLY A 51 -0.11 6.11 -6.77
C GLY A 51 -0.52 6.73 -5.44
N LEU A 52 -1.25 5.98 -4.60
CA LEU A 52 -1.83 6.52 -3.38
C LEU A 52 -0.81 6.79 -2.27
N VAL A 53 0.13 5.87 -2.05
CA VAL A 53 1.09 5.98 -0.95
C VAL A 53 2.00 7.20 -1.09
N PRO A 54 2.61 7.49 -2.27
CA PRO A 54 3.39 8.71 -2.44
C PRO A 54 2.56 9.98 -2.24
N LEU A 55 1.32 10.01 -2.75
CA LEU A 55 0.42 11.15 -2.56
C LEU A 55 0.13 11.43 -1.08
N LEU A 56 -0.10 10.38 -0.29
CA LEU A 56 -0.27 10.51 1.16
C LEU A 56 1.01 10.93 1.85
N ALA A 57 2.18 10.40 1.45
CA ALA A 57 3.46 10.81 2.01
C ALA A 57 3.74 12.31 1.79
N ASP A 58 3.50 12.82 0.57
CA ASP A 58 3.64 14.24 0.24
C ASP A 58 2.66 15.11 1.04
N THR A 59 1.41 14.64 1.17
CA THR A 59 0.38 15.32 1.97
C THR A 59 0.76 15.37 3.44
N ILE A 60 1.27 14.27 4.00
CA ILE A 60 1.76 14.20 5.38
C ILE A 60 2.91 15.18 5.56
N GLN A 61 3.89 15.17 4.65
CA GLN A 61 5.03 16.08 4.73
C GLN A 61 4.60 17.56 4.69
N PHE A 62 3.65 17.92 3.83
CA PHE A 62 3.08 19.25 3.79
C PHE A 62 2.38 19.64 5.10
N ASN A 63 1.61 18.73 5.70
CA ASN A 63 0.98 18.97 7.00
C ASN A 63 2.01 19.15 8.13
N LEU A 64 3.09 18.36 8.11
CA LEU A 64 4.17 18.47 9.09
C LEU A 64 5.00 19.75 8.95
N GLN A 65 5.10 20.33 7.75
CA GLN A 65 5.73 21.64 7.54
C GLN A 65 4.91 22.78 8.15
N GLN A 66 3.59 22.63 8.25
CA GLN A 66 2.70 23.62 8.88
C GLN A 66 2.50 23.38 10.38
N ALA A 67 3.04 22.30 10.93
CA ALA A 67 2.93 21.98 12.35
C ALA A 67 3.92 22.81 13.16
N ASP A 68 3.49 23.98 13.64
CA ASP A 68 4.39 25.00 14.16
C ASP A 68 4.97 24.71 15.57
N THR A 69 4.62 23.61 16.24
CA THR A 69 5.24 23.20 17.53
C THR A 69 4.75 21.85 18.08
N ALA A 70 3.86 21.15 17.37
CA ALA A 70 3.27 19.92 17.86
C ALA A 70 4.34 18.83 18.06
N GLN A 71 4.25 18.06 19.16
CA GLN A 71 5.06 16.84 19.31
C GLN A 71 4.45 15.66 18.55
N THR A 72 3.14 15.72 18.33
CA THR A 72 2.37 14.68 17.67
C THR A 72 1.33 15.32 16.76
N VAL A 73 1.22 14.82 15.54
CA VAL A 73 0.18 15.22 14.57
C VAL A 73 -0.52 13.97 14.10
N THR A 74 -1.85 13.98 14.10
CA THR A 74 -2.66 12.85 13.66
C THR A 74 -3.71 13.35 12.68
N GLN A 75 -3.95 12.57 11.63
CA GLN A 75 -5.03 12.85 10.69
C GLN A 75 -5.58 11.55 10.13
N GLN A 76 -6.87 11.58 9.83
CA GLN A 76 -7.60 10.48 9.22
C GLN A 76 -8.49 11.00 8.10
N GLY A 77 -8.89 10.11 7.19
CA GLY A 77 -9.76 10.49 6.10
C GLY A 77 -10.03 9.33 5.14
N ILE A 78 -10.59 9.67 3.99
CA ILE A 78 -10.90 8.70 2.93
C ILE A 78 -10.37 9.25 1.61
N ILE A 79 -9.69 8.40 0.85
CA ILE A 79 -9.18 8.72 -0.49
C ILE A 79 -9.24 7.46 -1.37
N ASN A 80 -9.88 7.54 -2.54
CA ASN A 80 -10.05 6.41 -3.46
C ASN A 80 -10.56 5.11 -2.77
N ASP A 81 -11.57 5.27 -1.89
CA ASP A 81 -12.17 4.23 -1.04
C ASP A 81 -11.23 3.60 0.01
N TYR A 82 -9.99 4.09 0.13
CA TYR A 82 -9.12 3.76 1.25
C TYR A 82 -9.42 4.71 2.41
N GLN A 83 -9.82 4.14 3.54
CA GLN A 83 -9.77 4.85 4.80
C GLN A 83 -8.29 4.90 5.22
N PHE A 84 -7.80 6.08 5.55
CA PHE A 84 -6.46 6.25 6.05
C PHE A 84 -6.49 6.86 7.45
N SER A 85 -5.52 6.48 8.26
CA SER A 85 -5.21 7.09 9.54
C SER A 85 -3.71 7.15 9.68
N TRP A 86 -3.14 8.29 10.05
CA TRP A 86 -1.73 8.40 10.35
C TRP A 86 -1.47 9.21 11.60
N THR A 87 -0.41 8.85 12.29
CA THR A 87 0.13 9.59 13.43
C THR A 87 1.62 9.80 13.21
N ALA A 88 2.06 11.04 13.39
CA ALA A 88 3.45 11.44 13.32
C ALA A 88 3.90 11.92 14.70
N THR A 89 5.02 11.43 15.20
CA THR A 89 5.60 11.82 16.48
C THR A 89 7.02 12.32 16.29
N VAL A 90 7.39 13.44 16.91
CA VAL A 90 8.76 13.95 16.86
C VAL A 90 9.70 13.00 17.61
N THR A 91 10.73 12.51 16.93
CA THR A 91 11.79 11.69 17.51
C THR A 91 13.06 12.48 17.78
N ASN A 92 13.34 13.51 16.98
CA ASN A 92 14.53 14.34 17.16
C ASN A 92 14.29 15.77 16.70
N LYS A 93 15.05 16.71 17.27
CA LYS A 93 15.04 18.13 16.91
C LYS A 93 16.47 18.65 16.85
N ALA A 94 16.70 19.62 15.95
CA ALA A 94 17.99 20.27 15.84
C ALA A 94 17.85 21.77 15.52
N PRO A 95 18.73 22.61 16.09
CA PRO A 95 18.85 23.99 15.69
C PRO A 95 19.61 24.10 14.36
N PRO A 96 19.45 25.20 13.61
CA PRO A 96 20.34 25.50 12.50
C PRO A 96 21.77 25.75 13.00
N PRO A 97 22.78 25.65 12.12
CA PRO A 97 24.16 25.96 12.47
C PRO A 97 24.29 27.37 13.09
N PRO A 98 25.18 27.56 14.09
CA PRO A 98 25.38 28.86 14.72
C PRO A 98 25.78 29.92 13.68
N ARG A 99 25.18 31.11 13.78
CA ARG A 99 25.50 32.25 12.92
C ARG A 99 26.37 33.25 13.68
N TYR A 100 27.36 33.82 12.99
CA TYR A 100 28.14 34.92 13.54
C TYR A 100 27.33 36.22 13.52
N GLU A 101 27.18 36.85 14.68
CA GLU A 101 26.47 38.11 14.86
C GLU A 101 27.49 39.24 15.07
N PHE A 102 27.54 40.18 14.11
CA PHE A 102 28.55 41.25 14.09
C PHE A 102 28.38 42.26 15.23
N GLU A 103 27.16 42.50 15.71
CA GLU A 103 26.90 43.46 16.79
C GLU A 103 27.38 42.97 18.16
N SER A 104 27.36 41.65 18.37
CA SER A 104 27.72 41.02 19.64
C SER A 104 29.06 40.28 19.58
N GLU A 105 29.74 40.34 18.44
CA GLU A 105 31.04 39.70 18.12
C GLU A 105 31.11 38.20 18.50
N ARG A 106 29.98 37.50 18.48
CA ARG A 106 29.87 36.10 18.94
C ARG A 106 29.07 35.24 17.96
N PHE A 107 29.25 33.93 18.09
CA PHE A 107 28.37 32.95 17.47
C PHE A 107 27.09 32.83 18.31
N VAL A 108 25.94 32.95 17.66
CA VAL A 108 24.62 32.79 18.27
C VAL A 108 23.97 31.53 17.72
N THR A 109 23.55 30.65 18.62
CA THR A 109 22.74 29.47 18.30
C THR A 109 21.27 29.86 18.35
N GLN A 110 20.51 29.51 17.31
CA GLN A 110 19.07 29.75 17.23
C GLN A 110 18.28 28.58 17.82
N ASP A 111 16.97 28.75 18.01
CA ASP A 111 16.07 27.69 18.44
C ASP A 111 16.01 26.52 17.43
N ASP A 112 15.50 25.38 17.90
CA ASP A 112 15.25 24.20 17.06
C ASP A 112 14.34 24.55 15.89
N LYS A 113 14.86 24.35 14.67
CA LYS A 113 14.10 24.59 13.43
C LYS A 113 13.88 23.34 12.61
N PHE A 114 14.60 22.26 12.90
CA PHE A 114 14.49 20.99 12.17
C PHE A 114 13.87 19.94 13.07
N TYR A 115 12.87 19.23 12.54
CA TYR A 115 12.12 18.20 13.27
C TYR A 115 12.14 16.90 12.47
N LEU A 116 12.59 15.82 13.12
CA LEU A 116 12.50 14.47 12.59
C LEU A 116 11.27 13.79 13.19
N TRP A 117 10.40 13.32 12.32
CA TRP A 117 9.14 12.69 12.67
C TRP A 117 9.19 11.21 12.35
N GLN A 118 8.66 10.40 13.26
CA GLN A 118 8.29 9.01 12.99
C GLN A 118 6.81 8.98 12.62
N VAL A 119 6.48 8.50 11.42
CA VAL A 119 5.12 8.43 10.91
C VAL A 119 4.67 6.98 10.83
N GLN A 120 3.54 6.68 11.47
CA GLN A 120 2.79 5.44 11.27
C GLN A 120 1.54 5.74 10.46
N LEU A 121 1.41 5.14 9.28
CA LEU A 121 0.27 5.25 8.38
C LEU A 121 -0.43 3.90 8.27
N GLU A 122 -1.74 3.92 8.42
CA GLU A 122 -2.63 2.78 8.25
C GLU A 122 -3.60 3.03 7.11
N LEU A 123 -3.74 2.06 6.20
CA LEU A 123 -4.68 2.06 5.09
C LEU A 123 -5.64 0.88 5.21
N LEU A 124 -6.93 1.14 5.02
CA LEU A 124 -8.01 0.16 5.13
C LEU A 124 -8.94 0.27 3.91
N LYS A 125 -9.24 -0.86 3.26
CA LYS A 125 -10.22 -0.95 2.15
C LYS A 125 -10.90 -2.32 2.15
N GLY A 126 -12.12 -2.40 2.68
CA GLY A 126 -12.80 -3.68 2.93
C GLY A 126 -12.01 -4.53 3.93
N ASP A 127 -11.73 -5.79 3.58
CA ASP A 127 -10.91 -6.70 4.39
C ASP A 127 -9.39 -6.50 4.21
N TYR A 128 -8.99 -5.52 3.40
CA TYR A 128 -7.58 -5.20 3.20
C TYR A 128 -7.10 -4.14 4.19
N GLN A 129 -6.02 -4.45 4.90
CA GLN A 129 -5.31 -3.53 5.77
C GLN A 129 -3.82 -3.54 5.44
N GLN A 130 -3.21 -2.36 5.41
CA GLN A 130 -1.76 -2.24 5.28
C GLN A 130 -1.24 -1.10 6.14
N GLN A 131 -0.11 -1.35 6.79
CA GLN A 131 0.59 -0.37 7.61
C GLN A 131 1.92 0.00 6.96
N TYR A 132 2.27 1.27 7.07
CA TYR A 132 3.52 1.84 6.62
C TYR A 132 4.15 2.61 7.77
N GLU A 133 5.46 2.53 7.83
CA GLU A 133 6.24 3.28 8.79
C GLU A 133 7.41 3.95 8.07
N PHE A 134 7.54 5.26 8.25
CA PHE A 134 8.60 6.04 7.62
C PHE A 134 8.96 7.27 8.45
N THR A 135 10.11 7.85 8.15
CA THR A 135 10.56 9.10 8.74
C THR A 135 10.29 10.27 7.82
N ALA A 136 9.88 11.40 8.39
CA ALA A 136 9.68 12.64 7.67
C ALA A 136 10.50 13.76 8.31
N LEU A 137 11.03 14.66 7.48
CA LEU A 137 11.72 15.86 7.92
C LEU A 137 10.84 17.08 7.66
N SER A 138 10.68 17.93 8.68
CA SER A 138 10.10 19.26 8.51
C SER A 138 11.03 20.33 9.07
N TRP A 139 10.87 21.55 8.56
CA TRP A 139 11.58 22.72 9.05
C TRP A 139 10.66 23.94 9.14
N GLN A 140 10.95 24.82 10.10
CA GLN A 140 10.20 26.05 10.33
C GLN A 140 11.04 27.28 9.96
N GLY A 141 10.49 28.18 9.14
CA GLY A 141 11.03 29.52 8.87
C GLY A 141 12.15 29.62 7.83
N LEU A 142 11.78 29.52 6.54
CA LEU A 142 12.53 30.13 5.43
C LEU A 142 12.11 31.60 5.26
#